data_AF-A0A101HW59-F1
#
_entry.id   AF-A0A101HW59-F1
#
_cell.length_a   1.000
_cell.length_b   1.000
_cell.length_c   1.000
_cell.angle_alpha   90.00
_cell.angle_beta   90.00
_cell.angle_gamma   90.00
#
_symmetry.space_group_name_H-M   'P 1'
#
loop_
_entity.id
_entity.type
_entity.pdbx_description
1 polymer ?
#
loop_
_entity_poly.entity_id
_entity_poly.type
_entity_poly.pdbx_seq_one_letter_code
_entity_poly.pdbx_strand_id
1 'polypeptide(L)'
;MKLKKSNRLKSVFNFIKSNYFFIGIPLLIITAAALLQPTVRANWDNSYRNNLLNEWISSIAKENVLNAQEFWLFRERYSPGHFTYNPDHVDLYQTFRIVDRNNSGKSELLYYHSPRIKSVESITTNNNELNEIVAAINSELILLKSENLLIYRDVDDNSTPLLHLYFLKSIDEMRKTNGFFDYLSSEREILEGTYWLHYSKIFHVMDSF
;
A
#
# COMPACT_ATOMS: atom_id res chain seq x y z
N MET A 1 -45.42 20.68 20.80
CA MET A 1 -44.03 20.92 20.31
C MET A 1 -43.71 20.36 18.91
N LYS A 2 -44.65 19.72 18.17
CA LYS A 2 -44.40 19.12 16.83
C LYS A 2 -44.54 20.08 15.61
N LEU A 3 -45.25 21.20 15.74
CA LEU A 3 -45.57 22.10 14.60
C LEU A 3 -44.40 22.97 14.10
N LYS A 4 -43.38 23.26 14.93
CA LYS A 4 -42.28 24.17 14.59
C LYS A 4 -41.23 23.56 13.64
N LYS A 5 -41.08 22.22 13.61
CA LYS A 5 -40.16 21.50 12.71
C LYS A 5 -40.66 21.48 11.25
N SER A 6 -41.98 21.44 11.05
CA SER A 6 -42.60 21.36 9.71
C SER A 6 -42.38 22.62 8.87
N ASN A 7 -42.51 23.81 9.47
CA ASN A 7 -42.33 25.08 8.75
C ASN A 7 -40.86 25.34 8.35
N ARG A 8 -39.90 24.86 9.14
CA ARG A 8 -38.46 24.97 8.81
C ARG A 8 -38.08 24.08 7.62
N LEU A 9 -38.63 22.87 7.54
CA LEU A 9 -38.39 21.98 6.40
C LEU A 9 -38.97 22.57 5.10
N LYS A 10 -40.19 23.13 5.15
CA LYS A 10 -40.80 23.79 3.98
C LYS A 10 -40.03 25.02 3.51
N SER A 11 -39.48 25.84 4.42
CA SER A 11 -38.67 26.99 4.04
C SER A 11 -37.34 26.60 3.40
N VAL A 12 -36.68 25.55 3.91
CA VAL A 12 -35.46 25.00 3.30
C VAL A 12 -35.74 24.43 1.91
N PHE A 13 -36.82 23.67 1.74
CA PHE A 13 -37.21 23.14 0.42
C PHE A 13 -37.51 24.25 -0.60
N ASN A 14 -38.24 25.29 -0.21
CA ASN A 14 -38.53 26.42 -1.10
C ASN A 14 -37.27 27.22 -1.43
N PHE A 15 -36.35 27.37 -0.47
CA PHE A 15 -35.05 28.01 -0.70
C PHE A 15 -34.19 27.21 -1.68
N ILE A 16 -34.12 25.87 -1.54
CA ILE A 16 -33.41 24.99 -2.46
C ILE A 16 -34.04 25.06 -3.85
N LYS A 17 -35.37 25.05 -3.96
CA LYS A 17 -36.10 25.15 -5.23
C LYS A 17 -35.83 26.48 -5.94
N SER A 18 -35.74 27.59 -5.20
CA SER A 18 -35.47 28.92 -5.76
C SER A 18 -34.00 29.15 -6.11
N ASN A 19 -33.08 28.39 -5.52
CA ASN A 19 -31.61 28.57 -5.69
C ASN A 19 -30.93 27.30 -6.21
N TYR A 20 -31.66 26.44 -6.93
CA TYR A 20 -31.17 25.13 -7.36
C TYR A 20 -29.88 25.23 -8.18
N PHE A 21 -29.70 26.31 -8.96
CA PHE A 21 -28.49 26.55 -9.73
C PHE A 21 -27.27 26.84 -8.84
N PHE A 22 -27.45 27.70 -7.83
CA PHE A 22 -26.38 28.11 -6.90
C PHE A 22 -25.99 27.00 -5.92
N ILE A 23 -26.87 26.04 -5.65
CA ILE A 23 -26.57 24.88 -4.79
C ILE A 23 -26.10 23.69 -5.64
N GLY A 24 -26.71 23.50 -6.81
CA GLY A 24 -26.46 22.35 -7.69
C GLY A 24 -25.07 22.37 -8.30
N ILE A 25 -24.59 23.53 -8.77
CA ILE A 25 -23.25 23.62 -9.37
C ILE A 25 -22.14 23.29 -8.37
N PRO A 26 -22.08 23.90 -7.16
CA PRO A 26 -21.08 23.52 -6.16
C PRO A 26 -21.17 22.06 -5.77
N LEU A 27 -22.37 21.50 -5.62
CA LEU A 27 -22.54 20.08 -5.30
C LEU A 27 -22.00 19.17 -6.41
N LEU A 28 -22.22 19.54 -7.68
CA LEU A 28 -21.69 18.81 -8.83
C LEU A 28 -20.16 18.90 -8.88
N ILE A 29 -19.59 20.09 -8.64
CA ILE A 29 -18.13 20.28 -8.55
C ILE A 29 -17.54 19.44 -7.43
N ILE A 30 -18.14 19.45 -6.23
CA ILE A 30 -17.68 18.65 -5.09
C ILE A 30 -17.76 17.16 -5.41
N THR A 31 -18.86 16.70 -6.02
CA THR A 31 -19.04 15.29 -6.39
C THR A 31 -18.03 14.87 -7.46
N ALA A 32 -17.82 15.69 -8.49
CA ALA A 32 -16.83 15.44 -9.52
C ALA A 32 -15.41 15.41 -8.92
N ALA A 33 -15.07 16.37 -8.06
CA ALA A 33 -13.79 16.40 -7.37
C ALA A 33 -13.56 15.16 -6.50
N ALA A 34 -14.59 14.68 -5.78
CA ALA A 34 -14.52 13.45 -4.99
C ALA A 34 -14.30 12.20 -5.88
N LEU A 35 -15.00 12.10 -7.01
CA LEU A 35 -14.85 10.98 -7.95
C LEU A 35 -13.50 10.98 -8.69
N LEU A 36 -12.91 12.15 -8.87
CA LEU A 36 -11.60 12.35 -9.50
C LEU A 36 -10.44 12.16 -8.52
N GLN A 37 -10.69 11.95 -7.22
CA GLN A 37 -9.62 11.61 -6.28
C GLN A 37 -8.92 10.32 -6.73
N PRO A 38 -7.57 10.27 -6.71
CA PRO A 38 -6.80 9.10 -7.19
C PRO A 38 -7.28 7.76 -6.61
N THR A 39 -7.56 7.73 -5.31
CA THR A 39 -8.00 6.56 -4.56
C THR A 39 -9.38 6.06 -5.01
N VAL A 40 -10.31 6.99 -5.28
CA VAL A 40 -11.65 6.67 -5.78
C VAL A 40 -11.58 6.23 -7.23
N ARG A 41 -10.82 6.94 -8.06
CA ARG A 41 -10.64 6.63 -9.48
C ARG A 41 -10.05 5.25 -9.70
N ALA A 42 -9.01 4.87 -8.96
CA ALA A 42 -8.35 3.57 -9.09
C ALA A 42 -9.30 2.36 -8.84
N ASN A 43 -10.40 2.57 -8.11
CA ASN A 43 -11.38 1.53 -7.85
C ASN A 43 -12.25 1.19 -9.08
N TRP A 44 -12.58 2.16 -9.93
CA TRP A 44 -13.50 1.98 -11.06
C TRP A 44 -12.86 2.16 -12.45
N ASP A 45 -11.76 2.89 -12.57
CA ASP A 45 -11.04 3.13 -13.83
C ASP A 45 -9.82 2.20 -13.93
N ASN A 46 -9.99 1.07 -14.62
CA ASN A 46 -8.92 0.09 -14.84
C ASN A 46 -7.74 0.67 -15.63
N SER A 47 -8.00 1.55 -16.61
CA SER A 47 -6.95 2.15 -17.43
C SER A 47 -6.08 3.09 -16.61
N TYR A 48 -6.69 3.92 -15.76
CA TYR A 48 -5.94 4.76 -14.82
C TYR A 48 -5.06 3.94 -13.89
N ARG A 49 -5.60 2.84 -13.35
CA ARG A 49 -4.86 1.96 -12.45
C ARG A 49 -3.69 1.26 -13.15
N ASN A 50 -3.88 0.78 -14.37
CA ASN A 50 -2.80 0.18 -15.15
C ASN A 50 -1.71 1.21 -15.47
N ASN A 51 -2.08 2.44 -15.84
CA ASN A 51 -1.11 3.50 -16.06
C ASN A 51 -0.30 3.81 -14.78
N LEU A 52 -0.96 3.88 -13.62
CA LEU A 52 -0.26 4.05 -12.33
C LEU A 52 0.77 2.95 -12.07
N LEU A 53 0.40 1.68 -12.28
CA LEU A 53 1.33 0.55 -12.13
C LEU A 53 2.47 0.64 -13.14
N ASN A 54 2.15 0.97 -14.40
CA ASN A 54 3.13 1.00 -15.47
C ASN A 54 4.15 2.11 -15.29
N GLU A 55 3.71 3.31 -14.91
CA GLU A 55 4.56 4.44 -14.57
C GLU A 55 5.47 4.10 -13.39
N TRP A 56 4.93 3.48 -12.35
CA TRP A 56 5.69 3.10 -11.16
C TRP A 56 6.73 2.00 -11.42
N ILE A 57 6.38 0.94 -12.15
CA ILE A 57 7.37 -0.09 -12.53
C ILE A 57 8.45 0.51 -13.43
N SER A 58 8.06 1.38 -14.37
CA SER A 58 9.00 2.05 -15.27
C SER A 58 9.97 2.97 -14.54
N SER A 59 9.52 3.69 -13.50
CA SER A 59 10.40 4.54 -12.70
C SER A 59 11.43 3.72 -11.94
N ILE A 60 11.00 2.61 -11.33
CA ILE A 60 11.90 1.70 -10.63
C ILE A 60 12.89 1.05 -11.59
N ALA A 61 12.45 0.59 -12.76
CA ALA A 61 13.33 -0.01 -13.77
C ALA A 61 14.38 0.99 -14.29
N LYS A 62 14.01 2.27 -14.44
CA LYS A 62 14.93 3.33 -14.86
C LYS A 62 15.98 3.66 -13.81
N GLU A 63 15.59 3.71 -12.54
CA GLU A 63 16.48 4.08 -11.43
C GLU A 63 17.24 2.88 -10.85
N ASN A 64 16.77 1.66 -11.14
CA ASN A 64 17.22 0.39 -10.58
C ASN A 64 17.20 0.35 -9.04
N VAL A 65 16.39 1.22 -8.42
CA VAL A 65 16.23 1.37 -6.98
C VAL A 65 14.75 1.60 -6.69
N LEU A 66 14.23 0.92 -5.68
CA LEU A 66 12.90 1.19 -5.16
C LEU A 66 12.98 2.21 -4.02
N ASN A 67 12.24 3.31 -4.13
CA ASN A 67 11.99 4.22 -3.02
C ASN A 67 10.81 3.71 -2.17
N ALA A 68 11.07 3.38 -0.90
CA ALA A 68 10.06 2.79 -0.03
C ALA A 68 8.87 3.74 0.20
N GLN A 69 9.11 5.04 0.37
CA GLN A 69 8.05 6.02 0.57
C GLN A 69 7.14 6.12 -0.66
N GLU A 70 7.72 6.13 -1.86
CA GLU A 70 6.95 6.15 -3.11
C GLU A 70 6.15 4.88 -3.30
N PHE A 71 6.71 3.72 -2.96
CA PHE A 71 5.97 2.46 -2.97
C PHE A 71 4.74 2.51 -2.05
N TRP A 72 4.84 3.11 -0.86
CA TRP A 72 3.72 3.20 0.08
C TRP A 72 2.62 4.12 -0.43
N LEU A 73 3.02 5.24 -1.05
CA LEU A 73 2.09 6.14 -1.73
C LEU A 73 1.42 5.47 -2.93
N PHE A 74 2.19 4.70 -3.71
CA PHE A 74 1.67 3.92 -4.82
C PHE A 74 0.61 2.93 -4.33
N ARG A 75 0.91 2.15 -3.27
CA ARG A 75 0.00 1.16 -2.69
C ARG A 75 -1.35 1.78 -2.31
N GLU A 76 -1.32 2.90 -1.58
CA GLU A 76 -2.54 3.61 -1.17
C GLU A 76 -3.32 4.20 -2.35
N ARG A 77 -2.65 4.66 -3.40
CA ARG A 77 -3.32 5.19 -4.60
C ARG A 77 -3.88 4.09 -5.49
N TYR A 78 -3.16 2.98 -5.64
CA TYR A 78 -3.48 1.88 -6.54
C TYR A 78 -4.62 1.02 -6.02
N SER A 79 -4.61 0.70 -4.73
CA SER A 79 -5.61 -0.14 -4.08
C SER A 79 -5.61 0.15 -2.58
N PRO A 80 -6.36 1.18 -2.12
CA PRO A 80 -6.46 1.52 -0.71
C PRO A 80 -6.89 0.31 0.14
N GLY A 81 -6.37 0.24 1.35
CA GLY A 81 -6.49 -0.92 2.21
C GLY A 81 -6.35 -0.60 3.69
N HIS A 82 -6.07 -1.63 4.47
CA HIS A 82 -5.82 -1.49 5.90
C HIS A 82 -4.71 -2.42 6.34
N PHE A 83 -4.13 -2.12 7.51
CA PHE A 83 -3.13 -2.94 8.15
C PHE A 83 -3.73 -3.80 9.26
N THR A 84 -3.20 -5.01 9.38
CA THR A 84 -3.24 -5.81 10.60
C THR A 84 -1.80 -6.08 11.04
N TYR A 85 -1.61 -6.59 12.25
CA TYR A 85 -0.29 -6.82 12.84
C TYR A 85 -0.20 -8.21 13.44
N ASN A 86 1.01 -8.73 13.55
CA ASN A 86 1.28 -9.99 14.23
C ASN A 86 1.46 -9.74 15.75
N PRO A 87 0.54 -10.23 16.60
CA PRO A 87 0.62 -10.00 18.05
C PRO A 87 1.81 -10.69 18.72
N ASP A 88 2.45 -11.67 18.06
CA ASP A 88 3.62 -12.36 18.61
C ASP A 88 4.90 -11.51 18.51
N HIS A 89 4.90 -10.50 17.63
CA HIS A 89 6.09 -9.67 17.34
C HIS A 89 5.81 -8.17 17.45
N VAL A 90 4.54 -7.76 17.49
CA VAL A 90 4.11 -6.38 17.53
C VAL A 90 3.06 -6.16 18.62
N ASP A 91 3.34 -5.23 19.53
CA ASP A 91 2.35 -4.69 20.46
C ASP A 91 1.75 -3.39 19.91
N LEU A 92 0.46 -3.19 20.16
CA LEU A 92 -0.23 -1.94 19.87
C LEU A 92 -0.47 -1.15 21.18
N TYR A 93 0.27 -0.04 21.34
CA TYR A 93 0.00 0.95 22.38
C TYR A 93 -0.63 2.20 21.76
N GLN A 94 0.03 3.36 21.86
CA GLN A 94 -0.31 4.56 21.08
C GLN A 94 0.25 4.47 19.64
N THR A 95 1.28 3.64 19.46
CA THR A 95 1.98 3.33 18.20
C THR A 95 2.33 1.84 18.20
N PHE A 96 2.68 1.29 17.03
CA PHE A 96 3.16 -0.07 16.95
C PHE A 96 4.56 -0.16 17.55
N ARG A 97 4.79 -1.21 18.34
CA ARG A 97 6.07 -1.50 18.97
C ARG A 97 6.53 -2.90 18.65
N ILE A 98 7.81 -3.06 18.38
CA ILE A 98 8.39 -4.36 18.07
C ILE A 98 8.85 -4.97 19.38
N VAL A 99 8.22 -6.05 19.81
CA VAL A 99 8.39 -6.62 21.16
C VAL A 99 9.24 -7.88 21.17
N ASP A 100 9.28 -8.61 20.07
CA ASP A 100 10.12 -9.79 19.93
C ASP A 100 10.54 -9.96 18.46
N ARG A 101 11.69 -10.60 18.25
CA ARG A 101 12.14 -11.08 16.95
C ARG A 101 12.55 -12.53 17.07
N ASN A 102 12.21 -13.31 16.05
CA ASN A 102 12.87 -14.58 15.83
C ASN A 102 14.34 -14.32 15.45
N ASN A 103 15.25 -14.50 16.42
CA ASN A 103 16.70 -14.31 16.22
C ASN A 103 17.31 -15.22 15.14
N SER A 104 16.60 -16.28 14.73
CA SER A 104 17.08 -17.27 13.75
C SER A 104 16.39 -17.19 12.39
N GLY A 105 15.48 -16.23 12.17
CA GLY A 105 14.73 -16.18 10.93
C GLY A 105 13.93 -14.90 10.71
N LYS A 106 12.87 -15.02 9.92
CA LYS A 106 11.98 -13.92 9.56
C LYS A 106 10.92 -13.72 10.63
N SER A 107 10.72 -12.47 11.05
CA SER A 107 9.64 -12.05 11.96
C SER A 107 8.64 -11.20 11.18
N GLU A 108 7.45 -11.74 10.91
CA GLU A 108 6.40 -11.00 10.21
C GLU A 108 5.75 -10.01 11.17
N LEU A 109 5.71 -8.73 10.80
CA LEU A 109 5.26 -7.65 11.67
C LEU A 109 3.85 -7.17 11.30
N LEU A 110 3.68 -6.77 10.03
CA LEU A 110 2.47 -6.13 9.54
C LEU A 110 1.97 -6.83 8.28
N TYR A 111 0.66 -6.87 8.13
CA TYR A 111 -0.02 -7.39 6.95
C TYR A 111 -0.88 -6.29 6.35
N TYR A 112 -0.68 -6.00 5.07
CA TYR A 112 -1.53 -5.08 4.33
C TYR A 112 -2.58 -5.85 3.54
N HIS A 113 -3.83 -5.42 3.66
CA HIS A 113 -4.95 -6.00 2.94
C HIS A 113 -5.71 -4.94 2.15
N SER A 114 -5.77 -5.15 0.84
CA SER A 114 -6.63 -4.41 -0.07
C SER A 114 -7.18 -5.35 -1.15
N PRO A 115 -8.17 -4.92 -1.96
CA PRO A 115 -8.73 -5.76 -3.01
C PRO A 115 -7.71 -6.25 -4.05
N ARG A 116 -6.62 -5.51 -4.29
CA ARG A 116 -5.64 -5.83 -5.36
C ARG A 116 -4.20 -5.92 -4.90
N ILE A 117 -3.91 -5.63 -3.63
CA ILE A 117 -2.58 -5.78 -3.04
C ILE A 117 -2.71 -6.50 -1.70
N LYS A 118 -1.91 -7.55 -1.54
CA LYS A 118 -1.65 -8.18 -0.24
C LYS A 118 -0.16 -8.08 0.03
N SER A 119 0.21 -7.53 1.18
CA SER A 119 1.62 -7.35 1.53
C SER A 119 1.93 -7.88 2.92
N VAL A 120 3.18 -8.27 3.11
CA VAL A 120 3.77 -8.64 4.39
C VAL A 120 5.00 -7.77 4.60
N GLU A 121 5.07 -7.10 5.75
CA GLU A 121 6.26 -6.41 6.22
C GLU A 121 6.91 -7.28 7.28
N SER A 122 8.21 -7.54 7.15
CA SER A 122 8.96 -8.43 8.05
C SER A 122 10.33 -7.85 8.41
N ILE A 123 10.88 -8.36 9.50
CA ILE A 123 12.30 -8.20 9.82
C ILE A 123 13.01 -9.53 9.59
N THR A 124 14.20 -9.47 9.01
CA THR A 124 15.08 -10.61 8.81
C THR A 124 16.51 -10.28 9.18
N THR A 125 17.26 -11.27 9.66
CA THR A 125 18.73 -11.19 9.82
C THR A 125 19.45 -11.61 8.54
N ASN A 126 18.76 -12.21 7.57
CA ASN A 126 19.34 -12.69 6.32
C ASN A 126 19.35 -11.59 5.25
N ASN A 127 20.52 -11.00 5.01
CA ASN A 127 20.70 -10.01 3.95
C ASN A 127 20.71 -10.60 2.53
N ASN A 128 20.75 -11.93 2.40
CA ASN A 128 20.77 -12.65 1.12
C ASN A 128 19.43 -13.31 0.78
N GLU A 129 18.37 -13.07 1.56
CA GLU A 129 17.07 -13.72 1.40
C GLU A 129 16.50 -13.56 -0.03
N LEU A 130 16.73 -12.41 -0.67
CA LEU A 130 16.35 -12.20 -2.07
C LEU A 130 17.05 -13.14 -3.04
N ASN A 131 18.33 -13.45 -2.83
CA ASN A 131 19.07 -14.35 -3.73
C ASN A 131 18.53 -15.78 -3.65
N GLU A 132 18.12 -16.22 -2.46
CA GLU A 132 17.49 -17.52 -2.24
C GLU A 132 16.13 -17.60 -2.96
N ILE A 133 15.32 -16.54 -2.86
CA ILE A 133 14.03 -16.44 -3.57
C ILE A 133 14.26 -16.47 -5.09
N VAL A 134 15.23 -15.71 -5.60
CA VAL A 134 15.53 -15.68 -7.04
C VAL A 134 15.97 -17.05 -7.56
N ALA A 135 16.74 -17.81 -6.78
CA ALA A 135 17.21 -19.13 -7.19
C ALA A 135 16.06 -20.13 -7.44
N ALA A 136 14.89 -19.90 -6.85
CA ALA A 136 13.70 -20.73 -7.03
C ALA A 136 12.79 -20.29 -8.19
N ILE A 137 13.09 -19.17 -8.87
CA ILE A 137 12.21 -18.56 -9.87
C ILE A 137 12.79 -18.75 -11.28
N ASN A 138 11.92 -19.07 -12.25
CA ASN A 138 12.30 -19.07 -13.67
C ASN A 138 12.69 -17.64 -14.11
N SER A 139 13.91 -17.49 -14.65
CA SER A 139 14.44 -16.19 -15.09
C SER A 139 13.58 -15.48 -16.13
N GLU A 140 12.81 -16.19 -16.94
CA GLU A 140 11.90 -15.61 -17.94
C GLU A 140 10.73 -14.84 -17.30
N LEU A 141 10.41 -15.13 -16.04
CA LEU A 141 9.34 -14.45 -15.30
C LEU A 141 9.83 -13.19 -14.59
N ILE A 142 11.14 -13.00 -14.46
CA ILE A 142 11.74 -11.88 -13.73
C ILE A 142 11.68 -10.63 -14.61
N LEU A 143 10.98 -9.60 -14.13
CA LEU A 143 10.89 -8.30 -14.80
C LEU A 143 12.04 -7.38 -14.39
N LEU A 144 12.40 -7.42 -13.11
CA LEU A 144 13.47 -6.59 -12.57
C LEU A 144 14.14 -7.29 -11.39
N LYS A 145 15.47 -7.23 -11.37
CA LYS A 145 16.30 -7.76 -10.28
C LYS A 145 17.46 -6.82 -10.02
N SER A 146 17.63 -6.44 -8.76
CA SER A 146 18.84 -5.83 -8.22
C SER A 146 19.22 -6.49 -6.90
N GLU A 147 20.25 -5.99 -6.21
CA GLU A 147 20.69 -6.53 -4.92
C GLU A 147 19.57 -6.54 -3.86
N ASN A 148 18.72 -5.52 -3.87
CA ASN A 148 17.73 -5.24 -2.82
C ASN A 148 16.29 -5.21 -3.35
N LEU A 149 16.05 -5.68 -4.57
CA LEU A 149 14.76 -5.62 -5.24
C LEU A 149 14.58 -6.80 -6.18
N LEU A 150 13.38 -7.37 -6.17
CA LEU A 150 12.93 -8.36 -7.13
C LEU A 150 11.49 -8.07 -7.52
N ILE A 151 11.22 -8.03 -8.82
CA ILE A 151 9.88 -8.00 -9.41
C ILE A 151 9.77 -9.12 -10.42
N TYR A 152 8.78 -9.99 -10.28
CA TYR A 152 8.51 -11.06 -11.23
C TYR A 152 7.01 -11.30 -11.43
N ARG A 153 6.68 -11.93 -12.55
CA ARG A 153 5.32 -12.34 -12.91
C ARG A 153 5.02 -13.74 -12.43
N ASP A 154 3.77 -13.93 -12.04
CA ASP A 154 3.21 -15.25 -11.80
C ASP A 154 1.71 -15.24 -12.14
N VAL A 155 1.06 -16.37 -11.95
CA VAL A 155 -0.39 -16.52 -12.01
C VAL A 155 -0.93 -17.01 -10.67
N ASP A 156 -2.11 -16.54 -10.27
CA ASP A 156 -2.80 -17.14 -9.11
C ASP A 156 -3.42 -18.50 -9.44
N ASP A 157 -4.03 -19.13 -8.43
CA ASP A 157 -4.72 -20.42 -8.55
C ASP A 157 -5.85 -20.43 -9.61
N ASN A 158 -6.33 -19.25 -10.04
CA ASN A 158 -7.36 -19.08 -11.07
C ASN A 158 -6.77 -18.64 -12.43
N SER A 159 -5.45 -18.79 -12.63
CA SER A 159 -4.73 -18.37 -13.82
C SER A 159 -4.81 -16.86 -14.09
N THR A 160 -5.01 -16.04 -13.06
CA THR A 160 -5.02 -14.57 -13.18
C THR A 160 -3.61 -14.02 -13.05
N PRO A 161 -3.14 -13.16 -13.98
CA PRO A 161 -1.82 -12.56 -13.87
C PRO A 161 -1.66 -11.73 -12.59
N LEU A 162 -0.52 -11.90 -11.95
CA LEU A 162 -0.12 -11.14 -10.77
C LEU A 162 1.37 -10.82 -10.80
N LEU A 163 1.74 -9.82 -10.01
CA LEU A 163 3.12 -9.45 -9.78
C LEU A 163 3.51 -9.74 -8.34
N HIS A 164 4.70 -10.31 -8.20
CA HIS A 164 5.39 -10.37 -6.93
C HIS A 164 6.42 -9.27 -6.88
N LEU A 165 6.45 -8.56 -5.75
CA LEU A 165 7.43 -7.56 -5.43
C LEU A 165 8.08 -7.93 -4.11
N TYR A 166 9.40 -8.03 -4.10
CA TYR A 166 10.19 -8.08 -2.89
C TYR A 166 11.18 -6.93 -2.88
N PHE A 167 11.39 -6.32 -1.74
CA PHE A 167 12.54 -5.45 -1.53
C PHE A 167 13.08 -5.58 -0.11
N LEU A 168 14.38 -5.35 0.01
CA LEU A 168 15.10 -5.42 1.27
C LEU A 168 15.71 -4.04 1.56
N LYS A 169 15.41 -3.47 2.72
CA LYS A 169 15.94 -2.15 3.14
C LYS A 169 16.62 -2.25 4.50
N SER A 170 17.58 -1.39 4.74
CA SER A 170 18.13 -1.25 6.10
C SER A 170 17.06 -0.66 7.03
N ILE A 171 17.14 -1.02 8.31
CA ILE A 171 16.27 -0.41 9.32
C ILE A 171 16.43 1.11 9.35
N ASP A 172 17.65 1.64 9.17
CA ASP A 172 17.89 3.08 9.15
C ASP A 172 17.20 3.83 8.00
N GLU A 173 17.05 3.19 6.83
CA GLU A 173 16.25 3.74 5.74
C GLU A 173 14.76 3.70 6.11
N MET A 174 14.28 2.56 6.60
CA MET A 174 12.86 2.40 6.94
C MET A 174 12.43 3.31 8.09
N ARG A 175 13.31 3.64 9.02
CA ARG A 175 13.04 4.63 10.09
C ARG A 175 12.68 6.03 9.57
N LYS A 176 13.12 6.38 8.35
CA LYS A 176 12.85 7.68 7.74
C LYS A 176 11.59 7.68 6.88
N THR A 177 11.14 6.50 6.45
CA THR A 177 10.04 6.32 5.48
C THR A 177 8.79 5.71 6.11
N ASN A 178 8.95 4.87 7.13
CA ASN A 178 7.88 4.19 7.85
C ASN A 178 7.45 5.01 9.07
N GLY A 179 6.18 5.42 9.08
CA GLY A 179 5.55 6.12 10.20
C GLY A 179 4.78 5.21 11.19
N PHE A 180 4.84 3.89 11.05
CA PHE A 180 4.11 2.95 11.91
C PHE A 180 4.77 2.72 13.27
N PHE A 181 6.10 2.87 13.37
CA PHE A 181 6.88 2.56 14.57
C PHE A 181 7.64 3.78 15.05
N ASP A 182 7.75 3.95 16.38
CA ASP A 182 8.45 5.08 17.01
C ASP A 182 9.96 4.83 17.23
N TYR A 183 10.45 3.60 17.00
CA TYR A 183 11.86 3.18 17.09
C TYR A 183 12.59 3.70 18.34
N LEU A 184 12.01 3.37 19.51
CA LEU A 184 12.54 3.68 20.83
C LEU A 184 13.92 3.04 21.03
N SER A 185 14.71 3.54 21.99
CA SER A 185 16.07 3.07 22.24
C SER A 185 16.15 1.55 22.48
N SER A 186 15.18 0.98 23.21
CA SER A 186 15.09 -0.46 23.46
C SER A 186 14.80 -1.27 22.18
N GLU A 187 14.07 -0.69 21.23
CA GLU A 187 13.79 -1.33 19.94
C GLU A 187 15.02 -1.30 19.03
N ARG A 188 15.92 -0.31 19.20
CA ARG A 188 17.16 -0.25 18.40
C ARG A 188 18.08 -1.43 18.66
N GLU A 189 18.18 -1.88 19.90
CA GLU A 189 18.94 -3.07 20.26
C GLU A 189 18.34 -4.32 19.60
N ILE A 190 17.00 -4.42 19.58
CA ILE A 190 16.28 -5.52 18.92
C ILE A 190 16.45 -5.45 17.39
N LEU A 191 16.68 -4.28 16.80
CA LEU A 191 16.78 -4.11 15.35
C LEU A 191 18.22 -4.14 14.82
N GLU A 192 19.21 -4.20 15.70
CA GLU A 192 20.62 -4.22 15.30
C GLU A 192 20.93 -5.46 14.43
N GLY A 193 21.63 -5.21 13.32
CA GLY A 193 22.02 -6.25 12.36
C GLY A 193 20.87 -6.83 11.52
N THR A 194 19.70 -6.19 11.54
CA THR A 194 18.53 -6.67 10.79
C THR A 194 18.19 -5.79 9.59
N TYR A 195 17.33 -6.35 8.73
CA TYR A 195 16.84 -5.72 7.52
C TYR A 195 15.32 -5.80 7.49
N TRP A 196 14.72 -4.79 6.88
CA TRP A 196 13.30 -4.75 6.58
C TRP A 196 13.06 -5.46 5.26
N LEU A 197 12.38 -6.60 5.32
CA LEU A 197 11.95 -7.34 4.15
C LEU A 197 10.48 -7.03 3.88
N HIS A 198 10.23 -6.50 2.70
CA HIS A 198 8.89 -6.32 2.20
C HIS A 198 8.56 -7.37 1.15
N TYR A 199 7.33 -7.86 1.19
CA TYR A 199 6.75 -8.68 0.14
C TYR A 199 5.34 -8.20 -0.23
N SER A 200 5.05 -8.07 -1.52
CA SER A 200 3.71 -7.81 -2.05
C SER A 200 3.33 -8.77 -3.16
N LYS A 201 2.07 -9.20 -3.14
CA LYS A 201 1.33 -9.74 -4.29
C LYS A 201 0.40 -8.65 -4.82
N ILE A 202 0.51 -8.32 -6.10
CA ILE A 202 -0.33 -7.35 -6.81
C ILE A 202 -1.18 -8.13 -7.82
N PHE A 203 -2.50 -8.14 -7.62
CA PHE A 203 -3.46 -8.93 -8.39
C PHE A 203 -4.10 -8.13 -9.53
N HIS A 204 -4.68 -8.85 -10.49
CA HIS A 204 -5.42 -8.26 -11.61
C HIS A 204 -4.57 -7.26 -12.41
N VAL A 205 -3.31 -7.62 -12.60
CA VAL A 205 -2.38 -6.91 -13.46
C VAL A 205 -2.74 -7.26 -14.90
N MET A 206 -2.80 -6.26 -15.78
CA MET A 206 -2.99 -6.54 -17.21
C MET A 206 -1.65 -6.88 -17.86
N ASP A 207 -1.69 -7.67 -18.93
CA ASP A 207 -0.52 -8.23 -19.64
C ASP A 207 0.44 -7.20 -20.28
N SER A 208 0.30 -5.91 -19.97
CA SER A 208 1.10 -4.84 -20.57
C SER A 208 2.40 -4.57 -19.80
N PHE A 209 3.41 -5.45 -19.95
CA PHE A 209 4.84 -5.03 -20.07
C PHE A 209 5.65 -6.01 -20.93
#